data_AF-A0A533WCN6-F1
#
_entry.id   AF-A0A533WCN6-F1
#
_cell.length_a   1.000
_cell.length_b   1.000
_cell.length_c   1.000
_cell.angle_alpha   90.00
_cell.angle_beta   90.00
_cell.angle_gamma   90.00
#
_symmetry.space_group_name_H-M   'P 1'
#
loop_
_entity.id
_entity.type
_entity.pdbx_description
1 polymer ?
#
loop_
_entity_poly.entity_id
_entity_poly.type
_entity_poly.pdbx_seq_one_letter_code
_entity_poly.pdbx_strand_id
1 'polypeptide(L)'
;MSFEDFVDERSLISHDALGTKEIKIKLLEVEDDASDHVWRFGIRVKVKKILITIKHITTQQVEEGEFDLREIEKEMKEKRHYSSTNRWVQTTDIKNGYILSTRHSSLLADAVALDYIVI
;
A
#
# COMPACT_ATOMS: atom_id res chain seq x y z
N MET A 1 -12.79 -8.44 -25.32
CA MET A 1 -12.26 -8.57 -23.96
C MET A 1 -11.03 -9.44 -24.06
N SER A 2 -9.83 -8.84 -24.02
CA SER A 2 -8.57 -9.61 -24.13
C SER A 2 -8.21 -10.20 -22.76
N PHE A 3 -7.49 -11.31 -22.77
CA PHE A 3 -7.02 -12.02 -21.58
C PHE A 3 -6.02 -11.21 -20.73
N GLU A 4 -5.57 -10.04 -21.18
CA GLU A 4 -4.55 -9.22 -20.49
C GLU A 4 -5.11 -8.39 -19.32
N ASP A 5 -6.43 -8.19 -19.26
CA ASP A 5 -7.09 -7.48 -18.16
C ASP A 5 -7.39 -8.38 -16.94
N PHE A 6 -7.08 -9.68 -17.02
CA PHE A 6 -7.25 -10.60 -15.90
C PHE A 6 -6.12 -10.41 -14.89
N VAL A 7 -6.37 -9.59 -13.88
CA VAL A 7 -5.48 -9.43 -12.73
C VAL A 7 -5.72 -10.61 -11.79
N ASP A 8 -4.69 -11.46 -11.63
CA ASP A 8 -4.73 -12.54 -10.63
C ASP A 8 -4.92 -11.93 -9.22
N GLU A 9 -6.07 -12.19 -8.60
CA GLU A 9 -6.41 -11.66 -7.29
C GLU A 9 -5.38 -12.05 -6.22
N ARG A 10 -4.69 -13.19 -6.39
CA ARG A 10 -3.63 -13.62 -5.46
C ARG A 10 -2.44 -12.68 -5.44
N SER A 11 -2.20 -11.95 -6.54
CA SER A 11 -1.12 -10.97 -6.63
C SER A 11 -1.45 -9.67 -5.87
N LEU A 12 -2.71 -9.45 -5.51
CA LEU A 12 -3.21 -8.28 -4.78
C LEU A 12 -3.40 -8.54 -3.29
N ILE A 13 -3.27 -9.79 -2.86
CA ILE A 13 -3.45 -10.21 -1.47
C ILE A 13 -2.07 -10.55 -0.90
N SER A 14 -1.74 -9.97 0.25
CA SER A 14 -0.60 -10.41 1.06
C SER A 14 -1.09 -11.08 2.33
N HIS A 15 -0.26 -11.91 2.92
CA HIS A 15 -0.53 -12.54 4.22
C HIS A 15 0.40 -11.96 5.28
N ASP A 16 -0.07 -11.94 6.51
CA ASP A 16 0.79 -11.73 7.67
C ASP A 16 1.79 -12.90 7.84
N ALA A 17 2.87 -12.69 8.60
CA ALA A 17 3.89 -13.68 8.92
C ALA A 17 3.32 -14.98 9.50
N LEU A 18 2.23 -14.91 10.24
CA LEU A 18 1.54 -16.09 10.79
C LEU A 18 0.53 -16.71 9.82
N GLY A 19 0.28 -16.09 8.67
CA GLY A 19 -0.67 -16.55 7.66
C GLY A 19 -2.13 -16.48 8.11
N THR A 20 -2.44 -15.80 9.22
CA THR A 20 -3.80 -15.73 9.81
C THR A 20 -4.63 -14.57 9.29
N LYS A 21 -4.00 -13.57 8.66
CA LYS A 21 -4.66 -12.40 8.11
C LYS A 21 -4.30 -12.22 6.64
N GLU A 22 -5.29 -11.85 5.84
CA GLU A 22 -5.16 -11.45 4.44
C GLU A 22 -5.27 -9.93 4.37
N ILE A 23 -4.36 -9.29 3.64
CA ILE A 23 -4.29 -7.84 3.52
C ILE A 23 -4.42 -7.48 2.04
N LYS A 24 -5.31 -6.55 1.75
CA LYS A 24 -5.49 -5.97 0.42
C LYS A 24 -5.39 -4.46 0.52
N ILE A 25 -4.63 -3.85 -0.38
CA ILE A 25 -4.44 -2.40 -0.39
C ILE A 25 -4.99 -1.82 -1.69
N LYS A 26 -5.95 -0.91 -1.54
CA LYS A 26 -6.52 -0.11 -2.62
C LYS A 26 -5.93 1.29 -2.59
N LEU A 27 -5.55 1.78 -3.76
CA LEU A 27 -5.04 3.13 -3.95
C LEU A 27 -6.23 4.10 -4.07
N LEU A 28 -6.26 5.14 -3.24
CA LEU A 28 -7.31 6.17 -3.28
C LEU A 28 -6.81 7.44 -3.95
N GLU A 29 -5.66 7.95 -3.51
CA GLU A 29 -5.13 9.24 -3.96
C GLU A 29 -3.62 9.15 -4.18
N VAL A 30 -3.17 9.71 -5.29
CA VAL A 30 -1.75 9.92 -5.62
C VAL A 30 -1.44 11.42 -5.63
N GLU A 31 -0.25 11.79 -5.17
CA GLU A 31 0.29 13.12 -5.41
C GLU A 31 0.70 13.19 -6.88
N ASP A 32 -0.03 13.99 -7.66
CA ASP A 32 0.27 14.27 -9.05
C ASP A 32 1.39 15.32 -9.12
N ASP A 33 2.60 14.91 -8.76
CA ASP A 33 3.78 15.73 -8.98
C ASP A 33 4.20 15.49 -10.43
N ALA A 34 3.67 16.33 -11.34
CA ALA A 34 3.97 16.38 -12.76
C ALA A 34 5.42 16.81 -13.02
N SER A 35 6.36 16.05 -12.48
CA SER A 35 7.76 16.11 -12.81
C SER A 35 8.02 14.96 -13.77
N ASP A 36 8.59 15.29 -14.93
CA ASP A 36 8.99 14.41 -16.03
C ASP A 36 9.99 13.31 -15.58
N HIS A 37 9.62 12.46 -14.63
CA HIS A 37 10.40 11.35 -14.15
C HIS A 37 10.12 10.12 -15.01
N VAL A 38 10.19 10.30 -16.34
CA VAL A 38 10.50 9.22 -17.27
C VAL A 38 11.99 8.90 -17.11
N TRP A 39 12.38 8.42 -15.93
CA TRP A 39 13.70 7.84 -15.75
C TRP A 39 13.65 6.40 -16.27
N ARG A 40 14.82 5.82 -16.59
CA ARG A 40 14.99 4.53 -17.29
C ARG A 40 14.22 3.30 -16.72
N PHE A 41 13.49 3.46 -15.61
CA PHE A 41 12.76 2.44 -14.86
C PHE A 41 11.21 2.63 -14.85
N GLY A 42 10.66 3.52 -15.69
CA GLY A 42 9.21 3.72 -15.85
C GLY A 42 8.62 4.83 -14.97
N ILE A 43 7.30 5.08 -15.12
CA ILE A 43 6.56 6.12 -14.38
C ILE A 43 6.35 5.65 -12.93
N ARG A 44 6.74 6.48 -11.96
CA ARG A 44 6.47 6.27 -10.53
C ARG A 44 5.49 7.31 -10.05
N VAL A 45 4.52 6.86 -9.26
CA VAL A 45 3.55 7.72 -8.61
C VAL A 45 3.80 7.72 -7.11
N LYS A 46 3.59 8.89 -6.50
CA LYS A 46 3.75 9.04 -5.06
C LYS A 46 2.39 8.86 -4.41
N VAL A 47 2.25 7.86 -3.56
CA VAL A 47 0.98 7.53 -2.91
C VAL A 47 0.71 8.51 -1.76
N LYS A 48 -0.53 9.03 -1.71
CA LYS A 48 -0.99 9.93 -0.66
C LYS A 48 -1.96 9.22 0.28
N LYS A 49 -3.01 8.60 -0.26
CA LYS A 49 -4.03 7.88 0.53
C LYS A 49 -4.25 6.47 0.02
N ILE A 50 -4.41 5.55 0.97
CA ILE A 50 -4.73 4.16 0.71
C ILE A 50 -5.90 3.72 1.57
N LEU A 51 -6.66 2.75 1.06
CA LEU A 51 -7.63 1.98 1.83
C LEU A 51 -7.06 0.58 2.01
N ILE A 52 -6.99 0.13 3.25
CA ILE A 52 -6.51 -1.20 3.61
C ILE A 52 -7.70 -2.01 4.08
N THR A 53 -7.83 -3.20 3.52
CA THR A 53 -8.77 -4.21 3.98
C THR A 53 -7.96 -5.35 4.60
N ILE A 54 -8.15 -5.60 5.89
CA ILE A 54 -7.55 -6.72 6.62
C ILE A 54 -8.66 -7.73 6.92
N LYS A 55 -8.55 -8.92 6.36
CA LYS A 55 -9.47 -10.02 6.60
C LYS A 55 -8.80 -11.05 7.50
N HIS A 56 -9.40 -11.30 8.65
CA HIS A 56 -8.97 -12.34 9.57
C HIS A 56 -9.51 -13.68 9.09
N ILE A 57 -8.63 -14.62 8.74
CA ILE A 57 -9.01 -15.93 8.21
C ILE A 57 -9.75 -16.73 9.29
N THR A 58 -9.28 -16.66 10.53
CA THR A 58 -9.81 -17.46 11.64
C THR A 58 -11.19 -16.97 12.11
N THR A 59 -11.39 -15.65 12.21
CA THR A 59 -12.64 -15.06 12.73
C THR A 59 -13.60 -14.61 11.65
N GLN A 60 -13.18 -14.65 10.37
CA GLN A 60 -13.90 -14.10 9.21
C GLN A 60 -14.27 -12.61 9.34
N GLN A 61 -13.66 -11.90 10.30
CA GLN A 61 -13.85 -10.47 10.46
C GLN A 61 -13.07 -9.73 9.38
N VAL A 62 -13.68 -8.67 8.86
CA VAL A 62 -13.09 -7.78 7.86
C VAL A 62 -12.99 -6.40 8.49
N GLU A 63 -11.77 -5.90 8.57
CA GLU A 63 -11.45 -4.56 9.02
C GLU A 63 -11.07 -3.73 7.80
N GLU A 64 -11.65 -2.54 7.68
CA GLU A 64 -11.31 -1.59 6.64
C GLU A 64 -10.85 -0.29 7.29
N GLY A 65 -9.71 0.21 6.85
CA GLY A 65 -9.11 1.43 7.37
C GLY A 65 -8.60 2.30 6.23
N GLU A 66 -9.03 3.55 6.21
CA GLU A 66 -8.47 4.59 5.34
C GLU A 66 -7.26 5.22 6.03
N PHE A 67 -6.14 5.27 5.34
CA PHE A 67 -4.89 5.82 5.86
C PHE A 67 -4.33 6.89 4.94
N ASP A 68 -4.08 8.07 5.50
CA ASP A 68 -3.32 9.13 4.85
C ASP A 68 -1.83 8.96 5.17
N LEU A 69 -1.08 8.43 4.19
CA LEU A 69 0.34 8.16 4.34
C LEU A 69 1.16 9.45 4.47
N ARG A 70 0.65 10.60 4.02
CA ARG A 70 1.36 11.87 4.14
C ARG A 70 1.34 12.37 5.58
N GLU A 71 0.21 12.21 6.27
CA GLU A 71 0.10 12.57 7.69
C GLU A 71 0.92 11.63 8.56
N ILE A 72 0.85 10.32 8.30
CA ILE A 72 1.64 9.30 8.99
C ILE A 72 3.14 9.54 8.83
N GLU A 73 3.62 9.87 7.62
CA GLU A 73 5.03 10.20 7.39
C GLU A 73 5.45 11.46 8.17
N LYS A 74 4.58 12.48 8.20
CA LYS A 74 4.86 13.73 8.91
C LYS A 74 4.97 13.47 10.41
N GLU A 75 4.02 12.73 10.97
CA GLU A 75 4.03 12.35 12.38
C GLU A 75 5.25 11.49 12.74
N MET A 76 5.63 10.55 11.87
CA MET A 76 6.82 9.72 12.10
C MET A 76 8.10 10.57 12.13
N LYS A 77 8.24 11.55 11.24
CA LYS A 77 9.36 12.50 11.25
C LYS A 77 9.38 13.38 12.49
N GLU A 78 8.21 13.77 13.00
CA GLU A 78 8.09 14.57 14.22
C GLU A 78 8.46 13.77 15.47
N LYS A 79 7.90 12.55 15.62
CA LYS A 79 8.10 11.72 16.82
C LYS A 79 9.44 11.00 16.86
N ARG A 80 9.88 10.47 15.71
CA ARG A 80 11.04 9.57 15.63
C ARG A 80 12.20 10.12 14.80
N HIS A 81 12.04 11.25 14.13
CA HIS A 81 13.08 11.89 13.29
C HIS A 81 13.62 11.03 12.14
N TYR A 82 12.92 9.96 11.77
CA TYR A 82 13.17 9.16 10.58
C TYR A 82 11.83 8.68 10.00
N SER A 83 11.80 8.31 8.72
CA SER A 83 10.65 7.60 8.12
C SER A 83 11.21 6.41 7.35
N SER A 84 10.50 5.29 7.42
CA SER A 84 10.86 4.03 6.75
C SER A 84 9.95 3.71 5.56
N THR A 85 8.89 4.49 5.34
CA THR A 85 7.95 4.25 4.23
C THR A 85 8.51 4.76 2.90
N ASN A 86 8.52 3.87 1.90
CA ASN A 86 8.70 4.26 0.51
C ASN A 86 7.35 4.47 -0.17
N ARG A 87 6.86 5.71 -0.19
CA ARG A 87 5.58 6.07 -0.84
C ARG A 87 5.62 6.05 -2.38
N TRP A 88 6.80 5.86 -2.98
CA TRP A 88 6.94 5.78 -4.42
C TRP A 88 6.65 4.37 -4.94
N VAL A 89 5.58 4.26 -5.71
CA VAL A 89 5.12 2.99 -6.31
C VAL A 89 5.23 3.11 -7.83
N GLN A 90 5.73 2.06 -8.49
CA GLN A 90 5.74 2.03 -9.96
C GLN A 90 4.32 1.83 -10.47
N THR A 91 3.96 2.45 -11.59
CA THR A 91 2.64 2.23 -12.20
C THR A 91 2.41 0.77 -12.59
N THR A 92 3.48 0.00 -12.84
CA THR A 92 3.42 -1.46 -13.07
C THR A 92 2.97 -2.26 -11.85
N ASP A 93 3.20 -1.72 -10.66
CA ASP A 93 2.82 -2.35 -9.39
C ASP A 93 1.39 -1.99 -8.97
N ILE A 94 0.69 -1.21 -9.80
CA ILE A 94 -0.70 -0.83 -9.59
C ILE A 94 -1.53 -1.50 -10.69
N LYS A 95 -2.47 -2.35 -10.29
CA LYS A 95 -3.38 -3.05 -11.20
C LYS A 95 -4.82 -2.78 -10.77
N ASN A 96 -5.62 -2.19 -11.67
CA ASN A 96 -7.03 -1.84 -11.41
C ASN A 96 -7.24 -1.04 -10.12
N GLY A 97 -6.30 -0.15 -9.78
CA GLY A 97 -6.35 0.67 -8.55
C GLY A 97 -5.99 -0.07 -7.26
N TYR A 98 -5.49 -1.31 -7.35
CA TYR A 98 -4.92 -2.05 -6.22
C TYR A 98 -3.40 -2.12 -6.35
N ILE A 99 -2.73 -2.15 -5.20
CA ILE A 99 -1.28 -2.30 -5.13
C ILE A 99 -0.93 -3.79 -5.08
N LEU A 100 0.18 -4.19 -5.71
CA LEU A 100 0.70 -5.55 -5.62
C LEU A 100 1.18 -5.88 -4.19
N SER A 101 1.00 -7.14 -3.80
CA SER A 101 1.37 -7.67 -2.48
C SER A 101 2.84 -7.48 -2.12
N THR A 102 3.73 -7.43 -3.12
CA THR A 102 5.17 -7.22 -2.97
C THR A 102 5.54 -5.89 -2.30
N ARG A 103 4.65 -4.89 -2.36
CA ARG A 103 4.89 -3.53 -1.82
C ARG A 103 4.15 -3.25 -0.53
N HIS A 104 3.26 -4.15 -0.09
CA HIS A 104 2.40 -3.93 1.09
C HIS A 104 3.22 -3.64 2.35
N SER A 105 4.19 -4.50 2.69
CA SER A 105 5.03 -4.31 3.88
C SER A 105 5.76 -2.97 3.89
N SER A 106 6.32 -2.55 2.74
CA SER A 106 7.06 -1.29 2.61
C SER A 106 6.18 -0.04 2.71
N LEU A 107 4.91 -0.14 2.30
CA LEU A 107 3.94 0.96 2.39
C LEU A 107 3.34 1.09 3.79
N LEU A 108 3.21 -0.03 4.50
CA LEU A 108 2.60 -0.07 5.83
C LEU A 108 3.60 0.08 6.98
N ALA A 109 4.91 0.06 6.70
CA ALA A 109 5.95 0.08 7.71
C ALA A 109 5.80 1.21 8.75
N ASP A 110 5.56 2.46 8.32
CA ASP A 110 5.38 3.56 9.27
C ASP A 110 4.05 3.48 10.03
N ALA A 111 2.97 3.00 9.38
CA ALA A 111 1.68 2.82 10.05
C ALA A 111 1.77 1.74 11.15
N VAL A 112 2.47 0.64 10.87
CA VAL A 112 2.76 -0.41 11.87
C VAL A 112 3.65 0.13 12.98
N ALA A 113 4.68 0.92 12.66
CA ALA A 113 5.59 1.48 13.65
C ALA A 113 4.97 2.58 14.54
N LEU A 114 3.85 3.18 14.13
CA LEU A 114 3.02 4.07 14.96
C LEU A 114 1.82 3.35 15.61
N ASP A 115 1.75 2.02 15.51
CA ASP A 115 0.67 1.19 16.06
C ASP A 115 -0.73 1.50 15.47
N TYR A 116 -0.80 2.12 14.28
CA TYR A 116 -2.05 2.35 13.56
C TYR A 116 -2.65 1.08 12.98
N ILE A 117 -1.80 0.10 12.68
CA ILE A 117 -2.18 -1.18 12.10
C ILE A 117 -1.46 -2.29 12.85
N VAL A 118 -2.22 -3.28 13.30
CA VAL A 118 -1.67 -4.51 13.85
C VAL A 118 -1.80 -5.59 12.78
N ILE A 119 -0.70 -5.83 12.07
CA ILE A 119 -0.60 -6.89 11.06
C ILE A 119 -0.47 -8.24 11.74
#